data_AF-A0A521E3I8-F1
#
_entry.id   AF-A0A521E3I8-F1
#
_cell.length_a   1.000
_cell.length_b   1.000
_cell.length_c   1.000
_cell.angle_alpha   90.00
_cell.angle_beta   90.00
_cell.angle_gamma   90.00
#
_symmetry.space_group_name_H-M   'P 1'
#
loop_
_entity.id
_entity.type
_entity.pdbx_description
1 polymer ?
#
loop_
_entity_poly.entity_id
_entity_poly.type
_entity_poly.pdbx_seq_one_letter_code
_entity_poly.pdbx_strand_id
1 'polypeptide(L)' 'MPDVLVRNIEEKTLNNLKKRAERNNRSLQAELKSLLELYAGPELEETKSMVRDVYMRYKATGKKFSDSAEDLSKDREG' A
#
# COMPACT_ATOMS: atom_id res chain seq x y z
N MET A 1 -18.23 -1.92 -13.51
CA MET A 1 -17.09 -1.26 -12.82
C MET A 1 -17.42 0.23 -12.78
N PRO A 2 -17.15 0.95 -11.69
CA PRO A 2 -17.29 2.40 -11.69
C PRO A 2 -16.20 3.01 -12.58
N ASP A 3 -16.58 3.96 -13.44
CA ASP A 3 -15.67 4.68 -14.34
C ASP A 3 -15.70 6.18 -14.02
N VAL A 4 -14.57 6.86 -14.23
CA VAL A 4 -14.43 8.30 -14.00
C VAL A 4 -13.89 8.95 -15.27
N LEU A 5 -14.59 9.99 -15.74
CA LEU A 5 -14.14 10.82 -16.86
C LEU A 5 -13.69 12.19 -16.35
N VAL A 6 -12.41 12.50 -16.54
CA VAL A 6 -11.84 13.82 -16.22
C VAL A 6 -11.65 14.59 -17.53
N ARG A 7 -12.33 15.72 -17.67
CA ARG A 7 -12.26 16.59 -18.87
C ARG A 7 -11.42 17.83 -18.60
N ASN A 8 -11.00 18.49 -19.67
CA ASN A 8 -10.28 19.77 -19.65
C ASN A 8 -8.97 19.74 -18.83
N ILE A 9 -8.26 18.61 -18.88
CA ILE A 9 -6.90 18.53 -18.33
C ILE A 9 -5.97 19.31 -19.25
N GLU A 10 -5.15 20.19 -18.68
CA GLU A 10 -4.11 20.89 -19.43
C GLU A 10 -3.20 19.88 -20.16
N GLU A 11 -2.88 20.16 -21.42
CA GLU A 11 -2.06 19.27 -22.23
C GLU A 11 -0.70 18.98 -21.61
N LYS A 12 -0.08 20.00 -21.00
CA LYS A 12 1.18 19.86 -20.25
C LYS A 12 1.06 18.84 -19.12
N THR A 13 -0.03 18.87 -18.37
CA THR A 13 -0.30 17.95 -17.27
C THR A 13 -0.51 16.53 -17.79
N LEU A 14 -1.28 16.37 -18.87
CA LEU A 14 -1.49 15.06 -19.51
C LEU A 14 -0.15 14.46 -20.01
N ASN A 15 0.71 15.27 -20.62
CA ASN A 15 2.01 14.83 -21.11
C ASN A 15 2.96 14.42 -19.98
N ASN A 16 2.93 15.11 -18.84
CA ASN A 16 3.70 14.71 -17.67
C ASN A 16 3.23 13.37 -17.08
N LEU A 17 1.90 13.13 -17.07
CA LEU A 17 1.32 11.87 -16.62
C LEU A 17 1.69 10.71 -17.55
N LYS A 18 1.68 10.93 -18.87
CA LYS A 18 2.15 9.94 -19.87
C LYS A 18 3.61 9.56 -19.64
N LYS A 19 4.50 10.55 -19.52
CA LYS A 19 5.93 10.32 -19.21
C LYS A 19 6.12 9.56 -17.91
N ARG A 20 5.30 9.83 -16.90
CA ARG A 20 5.35 9.08 -15.63
C ARG A 20 4.92 7.62 -15.81
N ALA A 21 3.86 7.37 -16.57
CA ALA A 21 3.40 6.02 -16.89
C ALA A 21 4.48 5.22 -17.63
N GLU A 22 5.14 5.84 -18.62
CA GLU A 22 6.27 5.25 -19.36
C GLU A 22 7.43 4.88 -18.43
N ARG A 23 7.86 5.78 -17.54
CA ARG A 23 8.92 5.50 -16.56
C ARG A 23 8.56 4.34 -15.62
N ASN A 24 7.29 4.16 -15.33
CA ASN A 24 6.77 3.11 -14.46
C ASN A 24 6.39 1.83 -15.24
N ASN A 25 6.72 1.73 -16.53
CA ASN A 25 6.41 0.61 -17.42
C ASN A 25 4.94 0.18 -17.37
N ARG A 26 4.02 1.16 -17.35
CA ARG A 26 2.58 0.90 -17.28
C ARG A 26 1.78 1.81 -18.20
N SER A 27 0.55 1.41 -18.49
CA SER A 27 -0.38 2.24 -19.27
C SER A 27 -0.78 3.50 -18.48
N LEU A 28 -1.16 4.56 -19.20
CA LEU A 28 -1.68 5.78 -18.58
C LEU A 28 -2.89 5.49 -17.68
N GLN A 29 -3.78 4.59 -18.09
CA GLN A 29 -4.94 4.19 -17.28
C GLN A 29 -4.50 3.53 -15.97
N ALA A 30 -3.54 2.59 -16.01
CA ALA A 30 -3.02 1.94 -14.80
C ALA A 30 -2.31 2.92 -13.87
N GLU A 31 -1.58 3.88 -14.45
CA GLU A 31 -0.94 4.98 -13.71
C GLU A 31 -1.96 5.86 -12.98
N LEU A 32 -3.02 6.29 -13.67
CA LEU A 32 -4.07 7.10 -13.07
C LEU A 32 -4.87 6.33 -12.01
N LYS A 33 -5.17 5.05 -12.27
CA LYS A 33 -5.83 4.18 -11.31
C LYS A 33 -5.02 4.11 -10.01
N SER A 34 -3.72 3.82 -10.08
CA SER A 34 -2.89 3.76 -8.87
C SER A 34 -2.78 5.09 -8.15
N LEU A 35 -2.75 6.22 -8.87
CA LEU A 35 -2.79 7.53 -8.23
C LEU A 35 -4.10 7.74 -7.46
N LEU A 36 -5.23 7.46 -8.10
CA LEU A 36 -6.54 7.61 -7.48
C LEU A 36 -6.68 6.68 -6.27
N GLU A 37 -6.25 5.42 -6.36
CA GLU A 37 -6.28 4.48 -5.24
C GLU A 37 -5.33 4.90 -4.10
N LEU A 38 -4.16 5.45 -4.42
CA LEU A 38 -3.22 5.94 -3.43
C LEU A 38 -3.78 7.13 -2.64
N TYR A 39 -4.47 8.06 -3.31
CA TYR A 39 -5.05 9.25 -2.66
C TYR A 39 -6.45 9.05 -2.11
N ALA A 40 -7.21 8.07 -2.62
CA ALA A 40 -8.51 7.67 -2.09
C ALA A 40 -8.41 6.62 -0.97
N GLY A 41 -7.21 6.09 -0.71
CA GLY A 41 -6.96 5.22 0.42
C GLY A 41 -7.29 5.90 1.76
N PRO A 42 -7.51 5.11 2.82
CA PRO A 42 -7.84 5.63 4.14
C PRO A 42 -6.85 6.71 4.54
N GLU A 43 -7.36 7.86 4.99
CA GLU A 43 -6.56 8.97 5.48
C GLU A 43 -5.52 8.40 6.46
N LEU A 44 -4.28 8.90 6.46
CA LEU A 44 -3.16 8.30 7.19
C LEU A 44 -3.51 7.96 8.67
N GLU A 45 -4.49 8.67 9.22
CA GLU A 45 -5.07 8.47 10.55
C GLU A 45 -5.97 7.22 10.69
N GLU A 46 -6.74 6.85 9.66
CA GLU A 46 -7.51 5.60 9.58
C GLU A 46 -6.61 4.36 9.43
N THR A 47 -5.50 4.48 8.69
CA THR A 47 -4.55 3.37 8.60
C THR A 47 -3.85 3.12 9.95
N LYS A 48 -3.52 4.20 10.70
CA LYS A 48 -2.95 4.07 12.06
C LYS A 48 -3.94 3.49 13.06
N SER A 49 -5.24 3.79 12.95
CA SER A 49 -6.26 3.26 13.86
C SER A 49 -6.42 1.76 13.67
N MET A 50 -6.43 1.27 12.43
CA MET A 50 -6.48 -0.17 12.14
C MET A 50 -5.26 -0.93 12.69
N VAL A 51 -4.05 -0.38 12.54
CA VAL A 51 -2.83 -0.99 13.09
C VAL A 51 -2.84 -0.98 14.63
N ARG A 52 -3.30 0.12 15.25
CA ARG A 52 -3.46 0.18 16.71
C ARG A 52 -4.48 -0.84 17.21
N ASP A 53 -5.62 -1.00 16.54
CA ASP A 53 -6.67 -1.93 16.97
C ASP A 53 -6.20 -3.39 16.89
N VAL A 54 -5.48 -3.75 15.82
CA VAL A 54 -4.86 -5.08 15.70
C VAL A 54 -3.81 -5.28 16.79
N TYR A 55 -2.96 -4.29 17.05
CA TYR A 55 -1.94 -4.35 18.10
C TYR A 55 -2.55 -4.45 19.50
N MET A 56 -3.63 -3.71 19.78
CA MET A 56 -4.33 -3.73 21.06
C MET A 56 -5.06 -5.06 21.29
N ARG A 57 -5.73 -5.60 20.26
CA ARG A 57 -6.31 -6.95 20.32
C ARG A 57 -5.23 -8.00 20.56
N TYR A 58 -4.09 -7.90 19.87
CA TYR A 58 -2.97 -8.80 20.07
C TYR A 58 -2.43 -8.72 21.51
N LYS A 59 -2.16 -7.52 22.03
CA LYS A 59 -1.75 -7.34 23.43
C LYS A 59 -2.78 -7.89 24.44
N ALA A 60 -4.06 -7.70 24.17
CA ALA A 60 -5.14 -8.21 25.01
C ALA A 60 -5.22 -9.75 25.02
N THR A 61 -4.72 -10.44 23.99
CA THR A 61 -4.64 -11.91 23.97
C THR A 61 -3.52 -12.48 24.86
N GLY A 62 -2.63 -11.64 25.40
CA GLY A 62 -1.58 -12.07 26.34
C GLY A 62 -0.50 -12.98 25.75
N LYS A 63 -0.49 -13.22 24.43
CA LYS A 63 0.53 -14.03 23.77
C LYS A 63 1.88 -13.30 23.80
N LYS A 64 2.83 -13.86 24.54
CA LYS A 64 4.26 -13.55 24.37
C LYS A 64 4.78 -14.46 23.25
N PHE A 65 5.43 -13.89 22.23
CA PHE A 65 6.23 -14.71 21.33
C PHE A 65 7.25 -15.46 22.19
N SER A 66 7.30 -16.81 22.10
CA SER A 66 8.52 -17.51 22.48
C SER A 66 9.57 -17.07 21.49
N ASP A 67 10.70 -16.58 22.01
CA ASP A 67 11.80 -16.08 21.20
C ASP A 67 12.22 -17.17 20.22
N SER A 68 11.81 -17.04 18.96
CA SER A 68 11.96 -18.08 17.94
C SER A 68 13.41 -18.22 17.46
N ALA A 69 14.33 -17.56 18.15
CA ALA A 69 15.77 -17.68 17.96
C ALA A 69 16.31 -19.08 18.33
N GLU A 70 15.66 -19.82 19.23
CA GLU A 70 16.10 -21.18 19.60
C GLU A 70 15.81 -22.24 18.52
N ASP A 71 14.72 -22.10 17.75
CA ASP A 71 14.38 -23.07 16.69
C ASP A 71 15.25 -22.93 15.44
N LEU A 72 15.72 -21.72 15.13
CA LEU A 72 16.61 -21.48 13.98
C LEU A 72 18.05 -21.99 14.20
N SER A 73 18.43 -22.31 15.44
CA SER A 73 19.75 -22.86 15.77
C SER A 73 19.90 -24.33 15.37
N LYS A 74 18.80 -25.10 15.36
CA LYS A 74 18.84 -26.56 15.10
C LYS A 74 18.96 -26.90 13.61
N ASP A 75 18.48 -26.02 12.73
CA ASP A 75 18.58 -26.20 11.27
C ASP A 75 19.98 -25.93 10.71
N ARG A 76 20.90 -25.36 11.50
CA ARG A 76 22.28 -25.06 11.08
C ARG A 76 23.30 -26.15 11.39
N GLU A 77 22.94 -27.18 12.15
CA GLU A 77 23.84 -28.31 12.49
C GLU A 77 23.48 -29.62 11.75
N GLY A 78 22.74 -29.53 10.64
CA GLY A 78 22.42 -30.66 9.75
C GLY A 78 23.37 -30.82 8.57
#